data_AF-A0A951S9R5-F1
#
_entry.id   AF-A0A951S9R5-F1
#
_cell.length_a   1.000
_cell.length_b   1.000
_cell.length_c   1.000
_cell.angle_alpha   90.00
_cell.angle_beta   90.00
_cell.angle_gamma   90.00
#
_symmetry.space_group_name_H-M   'P 1'
#
loop_
_entity.id
_entity.type
_entity.pdbx_description
1 polymer ?
#
loop_
_entity_poly.entity_id
_entity_poly.type
_entity_poly.pdbx_seq_one_letter_code
_entity_poly.pdbx_strand_id
1 'polypeptide(L)'
;MIIQLSFFLLTKLIPLGIAFVIFYWLRENGSKKLGISIFALTIAWALFSSYTDFRPLKYYYKNTFTNHTGIPFPASGEIIYTYYTYPDLEDEYIVTTLFQTNQQDFDAILKTIKENPYFDHDTAQFKFRLDEEGREFHEKDFTERYTIIQRQNLSVFTVSLNPKLRLIHYNRNNW
;
A
#
# COMPACT_ATOMS: atom_id res chain seq x y z
N MET A 1 -18.91 4.22 3.74
CA MET A 1 -18.28 4.71 5.00
C MET A 1 -18.84 4.07 6.28
N ILE A 2 -20.14 4.18 6.63
CA ILE A 2 -20.67 3.67 7.92
C ILE A 2 -20.47 2.15 8.08
N ILE A 3 -20.75 1.36 7.04
CA ILE A 3 -20.62 -0.11 7.08
C ILE A 3 -19.16 -0.54 7.33
N GLN A 4 -18.20 0.11 6.67
CA GLN A 4 -16.77 -0.18 6.83
C GLN A 4 -16.26 0.20 8.22
N LEU A 5 -16.70 1.34 8.75
CA LEU A 5 -16.39 1.75 10.12
C LEU A 5 -16.95 0.73 11.12
N SER A 6 -18.20 0.30 10.93
CA SER A 6 -18.82 -0.73 11.77
C SER A 6 -18.06 -2.06 11.71
N PHE A 7 -17.66 -2.50 10.52
CA PHE A 7 -16.87 -3.73 10.36
C PHE A 7 -15.49 -3.60 11.03
N PHE A 8 -14.79 -2.50 10.80
CA PHE A 8 -13.53 -2.20 11.48
C PHE A 8 -13.69 -2.25 13.00
N LEU A 9 -14.69 -1.57 13.55
CA LEU A 9 -14.96 -1.59 14.99
C LEU A 9 -15.28 -3.00 15.50
N LEU A 10 -16.11 -3.77 14.80
CA LEU A 10 -16.45 -5.14 15.19
C LEU A 10 -15.21 -6.04 15.27
N THR A 11 -14.32 -5.97 14.28
CA THR A 11 -13.09 -6.79 14.26
C THR A 11 -12.14 -6.49 15.41
N LYS A 12 -12.19 -5.29 16.01
CA LYS A 12 -11.35 -4.92 17.16
C LYS A 12 -12.07 -5.12 18.50
N LEU A 13 -13.35 -4.76 18.59
CA LEU A 13 -14.13 -4.81 19.82
C LEU A 13 -14.43 -6.25 20.27
N ILE A 14 -14.68 -7.18 19.33
CA ILE A 14 -14.96 -8.58 19.67
C ILE A 14 -13.75 -9.24 20.37
N PRO A 15 -12.51 -9.21 19.81
CA PRO A 15 -11.34 -9.75 20.50
C PRO A 15 -11.06 -9.08 21.84
N LEU A 16 -11.25 -7.76 21.95
CA LEU A 16 -11.08 -7.02 23.22
C LEU A 16 -12.10 -7.47 24.27
N GLY A 17 -13.37 -7.66 23.88
CA GLY A 17 -14.41 -8.18 24.75
C GLY A 17 -14.09 -9.59 25.25
N ILE A 18 -13.63 -10.48 24.36
CA ILE A 18 -13.19 -11.84 24.71
C ILE A 18 -12.01 -11.78 25.68
N ALA A 19 -10.99 -10.98 25.38
CA ALA A 19 -9.81 -10.83 26.24
C ALA A 19 -10.17 -10.26 27.62
N PHE A 20 -11.15 -9.35 27.69
CA PHE A 20 -11.66 -8.82 28.96
C PHE A 20 -12.35 -9.90 29.80
N VAL A 21 -13.20 -10.74 29.18
CA VAL A 21 -13.85 -11.86 29.86
C VAL A 21 -12.82 -12.86 30.39
N ILE A 22 -11.81 -13.20 29.58
CA ILE A 22 -10.70 -14.07 30.00
C ILE A 22 -9.91 -13.46 31.15
N PHE A 23 -9.60 -12.17 31.08
CA PHE A 23 -8.92 -11.44 32.15
C PHE A 23 -9.72 -11.51 33.47
N TYR A 24 -11.03 -11.25 33.41
CA TYR A 24 -11.90 -11.30 34.59
C TYR A 24 -11.91 -12.71 35.20
N TRP A 25 -12.08 -13.75 34.37
CA TRP A 25 -12.06 -15.14 34.82
C TRP A 25 -10.71 -15.55 35.44
N LEU A 26 -9.58 -15.18 34.81
CA LEU A 26 -8.25 -15.49 35.34
C LEU A 26 -7.92 -14.73 36.63
N ARG A 27 -8.47 -13.52 36.80
CA ARG A 27 -8.31 -12.74 38.03
C ARG A 27 -8.98 -13.43 39.21
N GLU A 28 -10.21 -13.93 39.04
CA GLU A 28 -10.94 -14.65 40.09
C GLU A 28 -10.27 -15.99 40.45
N ASN A 29 -9.65 -16.67 39.47
CA ASN A 29 -8.92 -17.92 39.68
C ASN A 29 -7.46 -17.74 40.15
N GLY A 30 -7.10 -16.58 40.69
CA GLY A 30 -5.75 -16.33 41.26
C GLY A 30 -4.62 -16.13 40.23
N SER A 31 -4.92 -16.21 38.93
CA SER A 31 -3.95 -16.06 37.83
C SER A 31 -3.91 -14.65 37.24
N LYS A 32 -4.03 -13.63 38.10
CA LYS A 32 -4.14 -12.21 37.71
C LYS A 32 -3.05 -11.76 36.72
N LYS A 33 -1.79 -12.17 36.94
CA LYS A 33 -0.66 -11.77 36.07
C LYS A 33 -0.86 -12.26 34.63
N LEU A 34 -1.27 -13.51 34.45
CA LEU A 34 -1.53 -14.07 33.13
C LEU A 34 -2.69 -13.35 32.43
N GLY A 35 -3.77 -13.08 33.16
CA GLY A 35 -4.91 -12.34 32.62
C GLY A 35 -4.52 -10.94 32.15
N ILE A 36 -3.70 -10.22 32.93
CA ILE A 36 -3.17 -8.90 32.54
C ILE A 36 -2.35 -9.02 31.26
N SER A 37 -1.45 -10.00 31.16
CA SER A 37 -0.61 -10.19 29.97
C SER A 37 -1.43 -10.45 28.71
N ILE A 38 -2.44 -11.31 28.78
CA ILE A 38 -3.34 -11.60 27.63
C ILE A 38 -4.05 -10.33 27.21
N PHE A 39 -4.68 -9.61 28.15
CA PHE A 39 -5.43 -8.40 27.85
C PHE A 39 -4.54 -7.29 27.27
N ALA A 40 -3.36 -7.08 27.86
CA ALA A 40 -2.39 -6.11 27.36
C ALA A 40 -1.89 -6.46 25.95
N LEU A 41 -1.63 -7.74 25.67
CA LEU A 41 -1.23 -8.21 24.35
C LEU A 41 -2.34 -7.99 23.30
N THR A 42 -3.60 -8.26 23.66
CA THR A 42 -4.74 -8.00 22.77
C THR A 42 -4.90 -6.50 22.48
N ILE A 43 -4.72 -5.63 23.46
CA ILE A 43 -4.72 -4.18 23.25
C ILE A 43 -3.57 -3.77 22.32
N ALA A 44 -2.35 -4.23 22.58
CA ALA A 44 -1.20 -3.92 21.75
C ALA A 44 -1.40 -4.38 20.30
N TRP A 45 -1.94 -5.59 20.10
CA TRP A 45 -2.31 -6.10 18.78
C TRP A 45 -3.41 -5.26 18.11
N ALA A 46 -4.46 -4.87 18.85
CA ALA A 46 -5.53 -4.04 18.30
C ALA A 46 -4.99 -2.68 17.83
N LEU A 47 -4.16 -2.03 18.65
CA LEU A 47 -3.51 -0.76 18.30
C LEU A 47 -2.58 -0.91 17.08
N PHE A 48 -1.73 -1.94 17.08
CA PHE A 48 -0.80 -2.17 15.97
C PHE A 48 -1.54 -2.47 14.66
N SER A 49 -2.53 -3.37 14.70
CA SER A 49 -3.31 -3.71 13.52
C SER A 49 -4.11 -2.51 13.00
N SER A 50 -4.74 -1.73 13.88
CA SER A 50 -5.39 -0.47 13.50
C SER A 50 -4.41 0.50 12.85
N TYR A 51 -3.20 0.65 13.40
CA TYR A 51 -2.17 1.48 12.79
C TYR A 51 -1.82 1.02 11.37
N THR A 52 -1.62 -0.29 11.17
CA THR A 52 -1.29 -0.84 9.84
C THR A 52 -2.45 -0.83 8.85
N ASP A 53 -3.69 -0.84 9.33
CA ASP A 53 -4.89 -0.70 8.49
C ASP A 53 -4.94 0.69 7.85
N PHE A 54 -4.54 1.74 8.59
CA PHE A 54 -4.46 3.11 8.07
C PHE A 54 -3.14 3.44 7.37
N ARG A 55 -2.06 2.77 7.74
CA ARG A 55 -0.72 2.95 7.17
C ARG A 55 -0.15 1.59 6.77
N PRO A 56 -0.45 1.12 5.54
CA PRO A 56 0.05 -0.17 5.07
C PRO A 56 1.57 -0.26 5.17
N LEU A 57 2.07 -1.43 5.53
CA LEU A 57 3.50 -1.69 5.59
C LEU A 57 4.11 -1.65 4.18
N LYS A 58 5.42 -1.37 4.08
CA LYS A 58 6.16 -1.34 2.80
C LYS A 58 5.91 -2.57 1.90
N TYR A 59 5.76 -3.75 2.49
CA TYR A 59 5.46 -4.99 1.76
C TYR A 59 4.15 -4.93 0.96
N TYR A 60 3.13 -4.23 1.46
CA TYR A 60 1.87 -4.02 0.75
C TYR A 60 2.13 -3.36 -0.62
N TYR A 61 2.86 -2.25 -0.64
CA TYR A 61 3.17 -1.52 -1.87
C TYR A 61 4.00 -2.33 -2.86
N LYS A 62 4.97 -3.11 -2.37
CA LYS A 62 5.77 -4.02 -3.21
C LYS A 62 4.91 -5.07 -3.90
N ASN A 63 3.99 -5.68 -3.15
CA ASN A 63 3.06 -6.66 -3.69
C ASN A 63 2.05 -6.03 -4.64
N THR A 64 1.51 -4.86 -4.30
CA THR A 64 0.55 -4.16 -5.15
C THR A 64 1.18 -3.81 -6.50
N PHE A 65 2.42 -3.29 -6.51
CA PHE A 65 3.16 -3.09 -7.76
C PHE A 65 3.28 -4.39 -8.55
N THR A 66 3.71 -5.48 -7.90
CA THR A 66 3.94 -6.78 -8.56
C THR A 66 2.65 -7.37 -9.13
N ASN A 67 1.58 -7.36 -8.34
CA ASN A 67 0.29 -7.95 -8.73
C ASN A 67 -0.37 -7.18 -9.88
N HIS A 68 -0.20 -5.86 -9.92
CA HIS A 68 -0.86 -5.03 -10.94
C HIS A 68 -0.05 -4.91 -12.23
N THR A 69 1.28 -4.91 -12.15
CA THR A 69 2.14 -4.80 -13.34
C THR A 69 2.58 -6.15 -13.91
N GLY A 70 2.52 -7.21 -13.10
CA GLY A 70 3.15 -8.50 -13.40
C GLY A 70 4.68 -8.49 -13.29
N ILE A 71 5.28 -7.37 -12.86
CA ILE A 71 6.73 -7.18 -12.75
C ILE A 71 7.13 -7.33 -11.28
N PRO A 72 8.04 -8.26 -10.92
CA PRO A 72 8.52 -8.38 -9.55
C PRO A 72 9.07 -7.05 -9.03
N PHE A 73 8.73 -6.70 -7.79
CA PHE A 73 9.35 -5.54 -7.15
C PHE A 73 10.87 -5.75 -7.05
N PRO A 74 11.70 -4.77 -7.47
CA PRO A 74 13.14 -4.95 -7.57
C PRO A 74 13.79 -5.15 -6.20
N ALA A 75 14.82 -6.01 -6.15
CA ALA A 75 15.54 -6.30 -4.91
C ALA A 75 16.28 -5.06 -4.38
N SER A 76 16.79 -4.21 -5.28
CA SER A 76 17.42 -2.93 -4.91
C SER A 76 16.43 -1.81 -4.62
N GLY A 77 15.12 -2.07 -4.73
CA GLY A 77 14.08 -1.04 -4.62
C GLY A 77 13.94 -0.47 -3.21
N GLU A 78 14.30 0.80 -3.07
CA GLU A 78 14.05 1.61 -1.87
C GLU A 78 12.81 2.47 -2.06
N ILE A 79 11.78 2.20 -1.25
CA ILE A 79 10.56 2.99 -1.24
C ILE A 79 10.84 4.33 -0.54
N ILE A 80 10.70 5.40 -1.32
CA ILE A 80 10.88 6.80 -0.89
C ILE A 80 9.55 7.37 -0.40
N TYR A 81 8.47 7.16 -1.16
CA TYR A 81 7.16 7.70 -0.85
C TYR A 81 6.06 6.70 -1.11
N THR A 82 5.04 6.73 -0.27
CA THR A 82 3.84 5.90 -0.40
C THR A 82 2.62 6.70 -0.06
N TYR A 83 1.56 6.52 -0.83
CA TYR A 83 0.25 7.06 -0.51
C TYR A 83 -0.82 6.03 -0.79
N TYR A 84 -1.81 6.00 0.08
CA TYR A 84 -2.90 5.04 0.06
C TYR A 84 -4.17 5.74 0.50
N THR A 85 -5.24 5.60 -0.29
CA THR A 85 -6.59 5.89 0.21
C THR A 85 -7.23 4.60 0.66
N TYR A 86 -8.05 4.68 1.71
CA TYR A 86 -8.83 3.53 2.16
C TYR A 86 -9.75 3.07 1.02
N PRO A 87 -9.94 1.76 0.80
CA PRO A 87 -10.92 1.28 -0.16
C PRO A 87 -12.29 1.71 0.34
N ASP A 88 -13.06 2.37 -0.51
CA ASP A 88 -14.47 2.54 -0.26
C ASP A 88 -15.24 1.24 -0.61
N LEU A 89 -16.57 1.29 -0.55
CA LEU A 89 -17.39 0.11 -0.84
C LEU A 89 -17.37 -0.28 -2.32
N GLU A 90 -16.88 0.60 -3.19
CA GLU A 90 -16.82 0.44 -4.64
C GLU A 90 -15.40 0.02 -5.08
N ASP A 91 -14.51 -0.29 -4.14
CA ASP A 91 -13.09 -0.63 -4.35
C ASP A 91 -12.31 0.50 -5.05
N GLU A 92 -12.81 1.73 -4.90
CA GLU A 92 -12.11 2.95 -5.26
C GLU A 92 -11.04 3.25 -4.22
N TYR A 93 -9.82 2.81 -4.54
CA TYR A 93 -8.64 3.21 -3.80
C TYR A 93 -7.47 3.55 -4.69
N ILE A 94 -6.78 4.61 -4.30
CA ILE A 94 -5.55 5.06 -4.92
C ILE A 94 -4.40 4.42 -4.16
N VAL A 95 -3.48 3.81 -4.91
CA VAL A 95 -2.18 3.40 -4.38
C VAL A 95 -1.12 4.12 -5.15
N THR A 96 -0.27 4.85 -4.47
CA THR A 96 0.90 5.49 -5.06
C THR A 96 2.15 4.99 -4.36
N THR A 97 3.19 4.74 -5.13
CA THR A 97 4.50 4.35 -4.61
C THR A 97 5.58 4.95 -5.48
N LEU A 98 6.47 5.73 -4.88
CA LEU A 98 7.70 6.19 -5.49
C LEU A 98 8.85 5.41 -4.88
N PHE A 99 9.67 4.79 -5.72
CA PHE A 99 10.84 4.07 -5.28
C PHE A 99 12.02 4.31 -6.21
N GLN A 100 13.22 4.23 -5.64
CA GLN A 100 14.47 4.29 -6.38
C GLN A 100 15.09 2.90 -6.46
N THR A 101 15.77 2.63 -7.57
CA THR A 101 16.50 1.38 -7.78
C THR A 101 17.94 1.64 -8.19
N ASN A 102 18.74 0.57 -8.25
CA ASN A 102 19.98 0.61 -9.01
C ASN A 102 19.70 0.64 -10.53
N GLN A 103 20.74 0.84 -11.33
CA GLN A 103 20.62 0.94 -12.78
C GLN A 103 20.14 -0.37 -13.42
N GLN A 104 20.66 -1.52 -12.97
CA GLN A 104 20.35 -2.82 -13.53
C GLN A 104 18.86 -3.16 -13.39
N ASP A 105 18.30 -2.99 -12.20
CA ASP A 105 16.89 -3.24 -11.92
C ASP A 105 16.00 -2.23 -12.67
N PHE A 106 16.44 -0.97 -12.78
CA PHE A 106 15.73 0.04 -13.55
C PHE A 106 15.62 -0.35 -15.02
N ASP A 107 16.73 -0.69 -15.65
CA ASP A 107 16.78 -1.06 -17.06
C ASP A 107 16.00 -2.35 -17.34
N ALA A 108 16.04 -3.31 -16.40
CA ALA A 108 15.25 -4.53 -16.49
C ALA A 108 13.74 -4.22 -16.47
N ILE A 109 13.26 -3.41 -15.53
CA ILE A 109 11.85 -3.01 -15.44
C ILE A 109 11.45 -2.24 -16.69
N LEU A 110 12.27 -1.27 -17.12
CA LEU A 110 11.98 -0.46 -18.29
C LEU A 110 11.86 -1.31 -19.55
N LYS A 111 12.78 -2.25 -19.74
CA LYS A 111 12.74 -3.21 -20.84
C LYS A 111 11.48 -4.07 -20.78
N THR A 112 11.14 -4.63 -19.62
CA THR A 112 9.92 -5.43 -19.44
C THR A 112 8.67 -4.63 -19.77
N ILE A 113 8.59 -3.36 -19.38
CA ILE A 113 7.46 -2.49 -19.73
C ILE A 113 7.39 -2.26 -21.23
N LYS A 114 8.51 -1.90 -21.88
CA LYS A 114 8.57 -1.63 -23.33
C LYS A 114 8.26 -2.85 -24.20
N GLU A 115 8.58 -4.06 -23.73
CA GLU A 115 8.35 -5.31 -24.46
C GLU A 115 6.97 -5.93 -24.18
N ASN A 116 6.26 -5.45 -23.16
CA ASN A 116 4.98 -6.01 -22.76
C ASN A 116 3.82 -5.30 -23.50
N PRO A 117 3.04 -6.02 -24.33
CA PRO A 117 1.99 -5.43 -25.16
C PRO A 117 0.77 -4.91 -24.36
N TYR A 118 0.69 -5.19 -23.06
CA TYR A 118 -0.36 -4.66 -22.19
C TYR A 118 -0.05 -3.26 -21.65
N PHE A 119 1.18 -2.77 -21.86
CA PHE A 119 1.56 -1.40 -21.52
C PHE A 119 1.43 -0.49 -22.74
N ASP A 120 0.61 0.53 -22.62
CA ASP A 120 0.52 1.60 -23.60
C ASP A 120 1.44 2.75 -23.20
N HIS A 121 2.17 3.31 -24.16
CA HIS A 121 2.98 4.50 -23.92
C HIS A 121 2.07 5.73 -23.84
N ASP A 122 2.02 6.35 -22.66
CA ASP A 122 1.14 7.48 -22.38
C ASP A 122 1.89 8.80 -22.59
N THR A 123 1.40 9.62 -23.52
CA THR A 123 1.98 10.93 -23.84
C THR A 123 1.29 12.09 -23.14
N ALA A 124 0.27 11.81 -22.33
CA ALA A 124 -0.39 12.81 -21.52
C ALA A 124 0.57 13.42 -20.51
N GLN A 125 0.32 14.68 -20.14
CA GLN A 125 1.08 15.35 -19.08
C GLN A 125 1.05 14.51 -17.80
N PHE A 126 2.22 14.34 -17.20
CA PHE A 126 2.36 13.75 -15.87
C PHE A 126 1.52 14.56 -14.90
N LYS A 127 0.61 13.89 -14.20
CA LYS A 127 -0.17 14.49 -13.13
C LYS A 127 -0.17 13.52 -11.95
N PHE A 128 0.58 13.84 -10.91
CA PHE A 128 0.54 13.09 -9.67
C PHE A 128 0.81 14.02 -8.48
N ARG A 129 0.01 13.86 -7.42
CA ARG A 129 0.21 14.59 -6.16
C ARG A 129 1.07 13.74 -5.24
N LEU A 130 2.28 14.21 -4.97
CA LEU A 130 3.04 13.79 -3.81
C LEU A 130 2.70 14.75 -2.65
N ASP A 131 2.51 14.20 -1.45
CA ASP A 131 2.33 15.03 -0.26
C ASP A 131 3.65 15.64 0.22
N GLU A 132 3.68 16.16 1.45
CA GLU A 132 4.84 16.83 2.02
C GLU A 132 6.14 16.02 1.98
N GLU A 133 6.06 14.69 2.09
CA GLU A 133 7.21 13.77 2.13
C GLU A 133 7.82 13.55 0.74
N GLY A 134 7.07 13.79 -0.35
CA GLY A 134 7.55 13.62 -1.72
C GLY A 134 7.80 14.92 -2.49
N ARG A 135 7.72 16.09 -1.84
CA ARG A 135 7.84 17.42 -2.49
C ARG A 135 9.14 17.67 -3.24
N GLU A 136 10.20 16.92 -2.96
CA GLU A 136 11.49 17.03 -3.66
C GLU A 136 11.42 16.52 -5.10
N PHE A 137 10.42 15.70 -5.43
CA PHE A 137 10.22 15.15 -6.77
C PHE A 137 9.01 15.82 -7.43
N HIS A 138 9.20 16.26 -8.66
CA HIS A 138 8.19 16.95 -9.43
C HIS A 138 7.83 16.14 -10.68
N GLU A 139 6.62 16.35 -11.19
CA GLU A 139 6.12 15.75 -12.44
C GLU A 139 7.09 15.93 -13.61
N LYS A 140 7.73 17.11 -13.70
CA LYS A 140 8.74 17.46 -14.72
C LYS A 140 10.01 16.61 -14.67
N ASP A 141 10.26 15.91 -13.57
CA ASP A 141 11.45 15.08 -13.42
C ASP A 141 11.27 13.73 -14.12
N PHE A 142 10.03 13.35 -14.47
CA PHE A 142 9.73 12.09 -15.15
C PHE A 142 9.63 12.32 -16.66
N THR A 143 10.16 11.37 -17.42
CA THR A 143 10.32 11.51 -18.88
C THR A 143 9.58 10.44 -19.67
N GLU A 144 9.32 9.28 -19.06
CA GLU A 144 8.56 8.20 -19.70
C GLU A 144 7.37 7.81 -18.83
N ARG A 145 6.23 7.50 -19.48
CA ARG A 145 4.99 7.09 -18.81
C ARG A 145 4.36 5.94 -19.57
N TYR A 146 3.91 4.94 -18.83
CA TYR A 146 3.21 3.79 -19.37
C TYR A 146 1.96 3.48 -18.54
N THR A 147 0.92 3.02 -19.21
CA THR A 147 -0.36 2.67 -18.59
C THR A 147 -0.77 1.24 -18.90
N ILE A 148 -1.36 0.55 -17.92
CA ILE A 148 -2.09 -0.70 -18.13
C ILE A 148 -3.54 -0.45 -17.76
N ILE A 149 -4.47 -0.88 -18.61
CA ILE A 149 -5.90 -0.88 -18.32
C ILE A 149 -6.35 -2.31 -17.99
N GLN A 150 -6.77 -2.57 -16.75
CA GLN A 150 -7.41 -3.84 -16.41
C GLN A 150 -8.91 -3.76 -16.67
N ARG A 151 -9.33 -4.41 -17.76
CA ARG A 151 -10.71 -4.36 -18.26
C ARG A 151 -11.77 -4.93 -17.30
N GLN A 152 -11.38 -5.81 -16.37
CA GLN A 152 -12.34 -6.42 -15.43
C GLN A 152 -12.88 -5.43 -14.40
N ASN A 153 -12.04 -4.50 -13.91
CA ASN A 153 -12.41 -3.56 -12.85
C ASN A 153 -12.24 -2.09 -13.26
N LEU A 154 -11.99 -1.82 -14.56
CA LEU A 154 -11.73 -0.49 -15.11
C LEU A 154 -10.58 0.29 -14.41
N SER A 155 -9.74 -0.40 -13.64
CA SER A 155 -8.58 0.21 -13.00
C SER A 155 -7.50 0.54 -14.01
N VAL A 156 -6.87 1.71 -13.86
CA VAL A 156 -5.72 2.14 -14.66
C VAL A 156 -4.50 2.23 -13.77
N PHE A 157 -3.45 1.52 -14.19
CA PHE A 157 -2.16 1.52 -13.53
C PHE A 157 -1.19 2.33 -14.35
N THR A 158 -0.59 3.35 -13.76
CA THR A 158 0.40 4.20 -14.39
C THR A 158 1.77 3.93 -13.79
N VAL A 159 2.77 3.74 -14.64
CA VAL A 159 4.19 3.70 -14.27
C VAL A 159 4.87 4.89 -14.94
N SER A 160 5.38 5.81 -14.14
CA SER A 160 6.16 6.97 -14.58
C SER A 160 7.63 6.76 -14.20
N LEU A 161 8.53 7.05 -15.12
CA LEU A 161 9.96 6.72 -15.01
C LEU A 161 10.82 7.98 -15.15
N ASN A 162 11.83 8.09 -14.30
CA ASN A 162 12.92 9.05 -14.42
C ASN A 162 14.24 8.27 -14.56
N PRO A 163 14.75 8.08 -15.79
CA PRO A 163 15.97 7.33 -16.04
C PRO A 163 17.22 7.94 -15.39
N LYS A 164 17.27 9.28 -15.27
CA LYS A 164 18.43 9.99 -14.72
C LYS A 164 18.62 9.70 -13.23
N LEU A 165 17.51 9.67 -12.48
CA LEU A 165 17.53 9.43 -11.04
C LEU A 165 17.23 7.95 -10.68
N ARG A 166 16.84 7.14 -11.67
CA ARG A 166 16.39 5.75 -11.51
C ARG A 166 15.17 5.65 -10.59
N LEU A 167 14.25 6.61 -10.77
CA LEU A 167 13.00 6.65 -10.00
C LEU A 167 11.89 6.02 -10.80
N ILE A 168 11.08 5.24 -10.09
CA ILE A 168 9.88 4.62 -10.61
C ILE A 168 8.73 5.08 -9.72
N HIS A 169 7.81 5.80 -10.33
CA HIS A 169 6.56 6.22 -9.70
C HIS A 169 5.43 5.35 -10.23
N TYR A 170 4.86 4.56 -9.35
CA TYR A 170 3.72 3.70 -9.61
C TYR A 170 2.46 4.34 -9.02
N ASN A 171 1.38 4.37 -9.80
CA ASN A 171 0.09 4.85 -9.35
C ASN A 171 -1.02 3.93 -9.87
N ARG A 172 -1.87 3.43 -8.97
CA ARG A 172 -3.18 2.88 -9.28
C ARG A 172 -4.20 4.00 -9.11
N ASN A 173 -4.99 4.23 -10.15
CA ASN A 173 -6.16 5.09 -10.08
C ASN A 173 -7.37 4.35 -10.66
N ASN A 174 -8.56 4.65 -10.15
CA ASN A 174 -9.80 4.26 -10.80
C ASN A 174 -10.21 5.37 -11.77
N TRP A 175 -10.77 4.98 -12.91
CA TRP A 175 -11.32 5.87 -13.93
C TRP A 175 -12.81 6.08 -13.73
#